data_AF-A0A840TZE2-F1
#
_entry.id   AF-A0A840TZE2-F1
#
_cell.length_a   1.000
_cell.length_b   1.000
_cell.length_c   1.000
_cell.angle_alpha   90.00
_cell.angle_beta   90.00
_cell.angle_gamma   90.00
#
_symmetry.space_group_name_H-M   'P 1'
#
loop_
_entity.id
_entity.type
_entity.pdbx_description
1 polymer ?
#
loop_
_entity_poly.entity_id
_entity_poly.type
_entity_poly.pdbx_seq_one_letter_code
_entity_poly.pdbx_strand_id
1 'polypeptide(L)'
;MKKYLVFFGLTVLVSGLSCQKKEPAPGCLDCGKKVEEIQERPGRIAYDSAAVRYYVWMHVPGTIDSFRVGYVCELPEAYQEEGQQVVVSGTLYETSLRTTSAICCLDGFYCLALTSVRATY
;
A
#
# COMPACT_ATOMS: atom_id res chain seq x y z
N MET A 1 20.79 -68.67 8.43
CA MET A 1 20.96 -67.23 8.17
C MET A 1 19.73 -66.72 7.42
N LYS A 2 18.93 -65.83 8.02
CA LYS A 2 17.91 -65.03 7.33
C LYS A 2 17.60 -63.83 8.21
N LYS A 3 18.00 -62.64 7.74
CA LYS A 3 17.81 -61.34 8.39
C LYS A 3 16.46 -60.80 7.92
N TYR A 4 15.55 -60.51 8.84
CA TYR A 4 14.37 -59.69 8.56
C TYR A 4 14.51 -58.38 9.31
N LEU A 5 14.87 -57.35 8.54
CA LEU A 5 15.00 -55.96 8.97
C LEU A 5 13.62 -55.33 8.72
N VAL A 6 12.83 -55.17 9.78
CA VAL A 6 11.49 -54.57 9.71
C VAL A 6 11.57 -53.11 10.17
N PHE A 7 11.41 -52.25 9.17
CA PHE A 7 10.88 -50.90 9.19
C PHE A 7 10.08 -50.49 10.44
N PHE A 8 10.46 -49.37 11.07
CA PHE A 8 9.48 -48.48 11.68
C PHE A 8 9.95 -47.03 11.49
N GLY A 9 9.47 -46.43 10.40
CA GLY A 9 9.61 -45.01 10.15
C GLY A 9 8.67 -44.23 11.07
N LEU A 10 9.19 -43.17 11.68
CA LEU A 10 8.39 -42.10 12.23
C LEU A 10 9.05 -40.78 11.84
N THR A 11 8.81 -40.38 10.60
CA THR A 11 9.20 -39.09 10.04
C THR A 11 8.42 -38.01 10.77
N VAL A 12 9.10 -37.32 11.68
CA VAL A 12 8.55 -36.17 12.41
C VAL A 12 8.29 -35.03 11.42
N LEU A 13 7.02 -34.72 11.22
CA LEU A 13 6.55 -33.50 10.57
C LEU A 13 7.11 -32.28 11.31
N VAL A 14 8.12 -31.63 10.73
CA VAL A 14 8.45 -30.26 11.09
C VAL A 14 7.58 -29.36 10.23
N SER A 15 6.52 -28.89 10.88
CA SER A 15 5.55 -27.92 10.40
C SER A 15 6.27 -26.74 9.73
N GLY A 16 6.07 -26.61 8.42
CA GLY A 16 6.45 -25.39 7.71
C GLY A 16 5.71 -24.22 8.34
N LEU A 17 6.44 -23.27 8.94
CA LEU A 17 5.96 -21.92 9.12
C LEU A 17 5.68 -21.37 7.71
N SER A 18 4.44 -21.54 7.27
CA SER A 18 3.92 -20.90 6.08
C SER A 18 3.82 -19.40 6.39
N CYS A 19 4.93 -18.70 6.18
CA CYS A 19 4.91 -17.25 6.07
C CYS A 19 4.15 -16.96 4.77
N GLN A 20 2.83 -16.80 4.87
CA GLN A 20 2.03 -16.26 3.79
C GLN A 20 2.52 -14.83 3.57
N LYS A 21 3.43 -14.67 2.60
CA LYS A 21 3.80 -13.39 2.04
C LYS A 21 2.52 -12.86 1.42
N LYS A 22 1.82 -11.96 2.13
CA LYS A 22 0.63 -11.28 1.60
C LYS A 22 1.04 -10.69 0.27
N GLU A 23 0.46 -11.20 -0.80
CA GLU A 23 0.69 -10.67 -2.13
C GLU A 23 0.28 -9.20 -2.11
N PRO A 24 1.10 -8.28 -2.66
CA PRO A 24 0.67 -6.92 -2.88
C PRO A 24 -0.60 -6.96 -3.76
N ALA A 25 -1.55 -6.08 -3.45
CA ALA A 25 -2.76 -5.96 -4.26
C ALA A 25 -2.39 -5.83 -5.75
N PRO A 26 -3.14 -6.47 -6.67
CA PRO A 26 -2.87 -6.38 -8.10
C PRO A 26 -2.80 -4.90 -8.52
N GLY A 27 -1.73 -4.52 -9.21
CA GLY A 27 -1.47 -3.15 -9.68
C GLY A 27 -0.34 -2.41 -8.94
N CYS A 28 0.03 -2.83 -7.73
CA CYS A 28 1.05 -2.17 -6.90
C CYS A 28 2.42 -2.88 -6.92
N LEU A 29 3.05 -3.05 -8.09
CA LEU A 29 4.28 -3.86 -8.22
C LEU A 29 5.50 -3.32 -7.44
N ASP A 30 5.51 -2.03 -7.09
CA ASP A 30 6.64 -1.36 -6.41
C ASP A 30 6.44 -1.16 -4.90
N CYS A 31 5.43 -1.82 -4.32
CA CYS A 31 5.00 -1.53 -2.96
C CYS A 31 5.53 -2.57 -1.96
N GLY A 32 6.09 -2.06 -0.86
CA GLY A 32 6.75 -2.84 0.18
C GLY A 32 5.78 -3.41 1.20
N LYS A 33 6.14 -3.34 2.48
CA LYS A 33 5.29 -3.89 3.56
C LYS A 33 4.06 -3.02 3.78
N LYS A 34 2.96 -3.64 4.21
CA LYS A 34 1.76 -2.93 4.66
C LYS A 34 2.10 -2.08 5.89
N VAL A 35 1.69 -0.81 5.84
CA VAL A 35 1.84 0.17 6.93
C VAL A 35 0.52 0.34 7.68
N GLU A 36 -0.55 0.70 6.98
CA GLU A 36 -1.83 1.08 7.60
C GLU A 36 -3.00 0.80 6.65
N GLU A 37 -4.18 0.50 7.20
CA GLU A 37 -5.46 0.59 6.46
C GLU A 37 -6.12 1.93 6.77
N ILE A 38 -6.49 2.67 5.73
CA ILE A 38 -7.19 3.95 5.84
C ILE A 38 -8.64 3.79 5.40
N GLN A 39 -9.55 4.42 6.13
CA GLN A 39 -10.98 4.43 5.83
C GLN A 39 -11.47 5.87 5.76
N GLU A 40 -12.24 6.15 4.71
CA GLU A 40 -12.90 7.44 4.47
C GLU A 40 -11.99 8.66 4.72
N ARG A 41 -10.74 8.57 4.26
CA ARG A 41 -9.74 9.62 4.45
C ARG A 41 -9.94 10.72 3.39
N PRO A 42 -10.22 11.98 3.79
CA PRO A 42 -10.20 13.08 2.84
C PRO A 42 -8.79 13.33 2.31
N GLY A 43 -8.71 13.70 1.04
CA GLY A 43 -7.47 14.06 0.38
C GLY A 43 -7.69 14.84 -0.90
N ARG A 44 -6.58 15.16 -1.55
CA ARG A 44 -6.55 15.88 -2.82
C ARG A 44 -5.72 15.09 -3.83
N ILE A 45 -6.24 14.93 -5.04
CA ILE A 45 -5.50 14.33 -6.16
C ILE A 45 -4.44 15.31 -6.64
N ALA A 46 -3.24 14.79 -6.89
CA ALA A 46 -2.18 15.51 -7.56
C ALA A 46 -1.38 14.56 -8.47
N TYR A 47 -0.67 15.12 -9.43
CA TYR A 47 0.13 14.37 -10.38
C TYR A 47 1.62 14.65 -10.17
N ASP A 48 2.42 13.60 -10.03
CA ASP A 48 3.87 13.70 -9.98
C ASP A 48 4.43 13.41 -11.39
N SER A 49 4.87 14.44 -12.09
CA SER A 49 5.40 14.31 -13.44
C SER A 49 6.75 13.59 -13.50
N ALA A 50 7.52 13.55 -12.41
CA ALA A 50 8.80 12.85 -12.35
C ALA A 50 8.59 11.33 -12.17
N ALA A 51 7.62 10.96 -11.33
CA ALA A 51 7.23 9.56 -11.15
C ALA A 51 6.22 9.07 -12.19
N VAL A 52 5.63 9.98 -12.98
CA VAL A 52 4.57 9.73 -13.97
C VAL A 52 3.37 9.02 -13.33
N ARG A 53 2.98 9.47 -12.12
CA ARG A 53 1.95 8.82 -11.30
C ARG A 53 1.09 9.83 -10.55
N TYR A 54 -0.20 9.50 -10.41
CA TYR A 54 -1.09 10.21 -9.50
C TYR A 54 -0.83 9.82 -8.05
N TYR A 55 -1.05 10.76 -7.15
CA TYR A 55 -1.01 10.53 -5.72
C TYR A 55 -2.15 11.27 -5.02
N VAL A 56 -2.49 10.79 -3.83
CA VAL A 56 -3.42 11.47 -2.93
C VAL A 56 -2.63 12.13 -1.82
N TRP A 57 -2.80 13.43 -1.67
CA TRP A 57 -2.30 14.18 -0.53
C TRP A 57 -3.35 14.14 0.58
N MET A 58 -3.02 13.50 1.70
CA MET A 58 -3.95 13.21 2.79
C MET A 58 -3.45 13.82 4.10
N HIS A 59 -4.34 14.44 4.85
CA HIS A 59 -4.03 14.93 6.18
C HIS A 59 -3.89 13.78 7.19
N VAL A 60 -2.99 13.92 8.16
CA VAL A 60 -2.83 12.98 9.27
C VAL A 60 -3.76 13.40 10.42
N PRO A 61 -4.76 12.57 10.79
CA PRO A 61 -5.73 12.91 11.82
C PRO A 61 -5.05 13.23 13.15
N GLY A 62 -5.55 14.26 13.82
CA GLY A 62 -5.01 14.72 15.10
C GLY A 62 -3.75 15.58 14.99
N THR A 63 -3.27 15.88 13.78
CA THR A 63 -2.18 16.84 13.55
C THR A 63 -2.73 18.15 13.00
N ILE A 64 -1.99 19.25 13.15
CA ILE A 64 -2.41 20.54 12.57
C ILE A 64 -2.01 20.60 11.09
N ASP A 65 -0.78 20.22 10.79
CA ASP A 65 -0.13 20.45 9.51
C ASP A 65 0.54 19.20 8.93
N SER A 66 0.39 18.01 9.53
CA SER A 66 1.07 16.83 9.00
C SER A 66 0.28 16.16 7.89
N PHE A 67 0.98 15.77 6.82
CA PHE A 67 0.38 15.15 5.65
C PHE A 67 1.12 13.91 5.19
N ARG A 68 0.41 13.01 4.51
CA ARG A 68 0.97 11.85 3.83
C ARG A 68 0.70 11.92 2.34
N VAL A 69 1.62 11.38 1.57
CA VAL A 69 1.47 11.18 0.12
C VAL A 69 1.27 9.70 -0.14
N GLY A 70 0.12 9.33 -0.70
CA GLY A 70 -0.17 7.98 -1.18
C GLY A 70 -0.16 7.93 -2.70
N TYR A 71 0.91 7.43 -3.31
CA TYR A 71 0.97 7.16 -4.75
C TYR A 71 -0.02 6.05 -5.09
N VAL A 72 -0.99 6.38 -5.93
CA VAL A 72 -2.09 5.47 -6.26
C VAL A 72 -1.62 4.50 -7.34
N CYS A 73 -1.82 3.20 -7.11
CA CYS A 73 -1.43 2.19 -8.09
C CYS A 73 -2.34 2.20 -9.32
N GLU A 74 -3.65 2.32 -9.11
CA GLU A 74 -4.66 2.46 -10.17
C GLU A 74 -5.70 3.50 -9.74
N LEU A 75 -5.66 4.68 -10.34
CA LEU A 75 -6.66 5.74 -10.12
C LEU A 75 -7.68 5.69 -11.26
N PRO A 76 -9.00 5.50 -10.99
CA PRO A 76 -10.00 5.49 -12.04
C PRO A 76 -9.98 6.79 -12.83
N GLU A 77 -10.17 6.72 -14.16
CA GLU A 77 -10.07 7.88 -15.06
C GLU A 77 -10.93 9.07 -14.64
N ALA A 78 -12.11 8.80 -14.07
CA ALA A 78 -13.02 9.83 -13.54
C ALA A 78 -12.44 10.67 -12.39
N TYR A 79 -11.30 10.25 -11.80
CA TYR A 79 -10.60 10.95 -10.73
C TYR A 79 -9.20 11.43 -11.13
N GLN A 80 -8.82 11.31 -12.40
CA GLN A 80 -7.49 11.70 -12.90
C GLN A 80 -7.38 13.22 -13.16
N GLU A 81 -7.94 14.02 -12.27
CA GLU A 81 -7.94 15.48 -12.34
C GLU A 81 -7.15 16.08 -11.17
N GLU A 82 -6.12 16.88 -11.49
CA GLU A 82 -5.31 17.53 -10.47
C GLU A 82 -6.14 18.54 -9.66
N GLY A 83 -5.95 18.52 -8.34
CA GLY A 83 -6.66 19.42 -7.43
C GLY A 83 -8.05 18.92 -6.99
N GLN A 84 -8.56 17.84 -7.60
CA GLN A 84 -9.84 17.25 -7.21
C GLN A 84 -9.81 16.78 -5.75
N GLN A 85 -10.83 17.17 -4.99
CA GLN A 85 -11.02 16.72 -3.62
C GLN A 85 -11.75 15.38 -3.60
N VAL A 86 -11.22 14.44 -2.82
CA VAL A 86 -11.73 13.07 -2.75
C VAL A 86 -11.74 12.56 -1.33
N VAL A 87 -12.58 11.56 -1.08
CA VAL A 87 -12.50 10.70 0.10
C VAL A 87 -12.09 9.31 -0.37
N VAL A 88 -11.02 8.78 0.21
CA VAL A 88 -10.41 7.51 -0.18
C VAL A 88 -10.40 6.51 0.97
N SER A 89 -10.59 5.24 0.63
CA SER A 89 -10.25 4.11 1.50
C SER A 89 -9.26 3.21 0.79
N GLY A 90 -8.41 2.53 1.55
CA GLY A 90 -7.40 1.67 0.98
C GLY A 90 -6.36 1.20 1.98
N THR A 91 -5.29 0.62 1.45
CA THR A 91 -4.14 0.19 2.26
C THR A 91 -2.89 0.96 1.84
N LEU A 92 -2.20 1.52 2.82
CA LEU A 92 -0.89 2.14 2.66
C LEU A 92 0.22 1.10 2.81
N TYR A 93 1.20 1.17 1.91
CA TYR A 93 2.40 0.33 1.93
C TYR A 93 3.66 1.21 1.86
N GLU A 94 4.77 0.68 2.34
CA GLU A 94 6.09 1.29 2.16
C GLU A 94 6.39 1.51 0.67
N THR A 95 7.08 2.59 0.33
CA THR A 95 7.53 2.85 -1.04
C THR A 95 8.94 3.43 -1.07
N SER A 96 9.67 3.10 -2.13
CA SER A 96 10.93 3.75 -2.49
C SER A 96 10.71 5.07 -3.24
N LEU A 97 9.48 5.35 -3.72
CA LEU A 97 9.14 6.59 -4.41
C LEU A 97 9.36 7.79 -3.49
N ARG A 98 9.87 8.86 -4.08
CA ARG A 98 10.06 10.16 -3.45
C ARG A 98 9.55 11.19 -4.42
N THR A 99 8.75 12.15 -3.93
CA THR A 99 8.38 13.28 -4.78
C THR A 99 9.54 14.26 -4.88
N THR A 100 9.61 14.98 -5.99
CA THR A 100 10.58 16.07 -6.19
C THR A 100 10.11 17.38 -5.56
N SER A 101 8.83 17.48 -5.20
CA SER A 101 8.24 18.63 -4.54
C SER A 101 8.61 18.70 -3.06
N ALA A 102 9.14 19.84 -2.62
CA ALA A 102 9.30 20.13 -1.20
C ALA A 102 7.92 20.35 -0.57
N ILE A 103 7.35 19.29 0.01
CA ILE A 103 6.09 19.37 0.75
C ILE A 103 6.44 19.65 2.22
N CYS A 104 6.09 20.84 2.71
CA CYS A 104 6.25 21.13 4.14
C CYS A 104 5.38 20.16 4.96
N CYS A 105 5.91 19.76 6.12
CA CYS A 105 5.15 18.98 7.10
C CYS A 105 4.71 17.59 6.59
N LEU A 106 5.51 17.01 5.69
CA LEU A 106 5.30 15.66 5.18
C LEU A 106 5.73 14.60 6.20
N ASP A 107 4.79 13.73 6.57
CA ASP A 107 4.98 12.57 7.46
C ASP A 107 5.56 11.36 6.69
N GLY A 108 5.30 11.25 5.39
CA GLY A 108 5.94 10.23 4.55
C GLY A 108 5.32 10.02 3.18
N PHE A 109 6.03 9.19 2.38
CA PHE A 109 5.57 8.68 1.09
C PHE A 109 5.18 7.21 1.23
N TYR A 110 4.07 6.86 0.59
CA TYR A 110 3.49 5.53 0.61
C TYR A 110 2.98 5.15 -0.77
N CYS A 111 2.86 3.87 -1.04
CA CYS A 111 1.91 3.38 -2.04
C CYS A 111 0.52 3.31 -1.42
N LEU A 112 -0.50 3.64 -2.20
CA LEU A 112 -1.90 3.50 -1.83
C LEU A 112 -2.60 2.52 -2.78
N ALA A 113 -2.93 1.34 -2.26
CA ALA A 113 -3.86 0.43 -2.90
C ALA A 113 -5.29 0.86 -2.55
N LEU A 114 -5.96 1.52 -3.49
CA LEU A 114 -7.33 2.02 -3.30
C LEU A 114 -8.32 0.86 -3.22
N THR A 115 -9.24 0.94 -2.26
CA THR A 115 -10.44 0.11 -2.20
C THR A 115 -11.70 0.91 -2.54
N SER A 116 -11.71 2.21 -2.24
CA SER A 116 -12.75 3.12 -2.69
C SER A 116 -12.24 4.54 -2.86
N VAL A 117 -12.86 5.26 -3.78
CA VAL A 117 -12.64 6.70 -4.01
C VAL A 117 -13.99 7.33 -4.40
N ARG A 118 -14.28 8.49 -3.81
CA ARG A 118 -15.44 9.32 -4.18
C ARG A 118 -15.05 10.79 -4.15
N ALA A 119 -15.65 11.59 -5.03
CA ALA A 119 -15.47 13.04 -5.02
C ALA A 119 -16.16 13.66 -3.79
N THR A 120 -15.62 14.78 -3.32
CA THR A 120 -16.30 15.68 -2.37
C THR A 120 -16.59 17.00 -3.05
N TYR A 121 -17.85 17.41 -2.99
CA TYR A 121 -18.36 18.67 -3.56
C TYR A 121 -18.09 19.86 -2.64
#